data_AF-A0A1E7RTI7-F1
#
_entry.id   AF-A0A1E7RTI7-F1
#
_cell.length_a   1.000
_cell.length_b   1.000
_cell.length_c   1.000
_cell.angle_alpha   90.00
_cell.angle_beta   90.00
_cell.angle_gamma   90.00
#
_symmetry.space_group_name_H-M   'P 1'
#
loop_
_entity.id
_entity.type
_entity.pdbx_description
1 polymer ?
#
loop_
_entity_poly.entity_id
_entity_poly.type
_entity_poly.pdbx_seq_one_letter_code
_entity_poly.pdbx_strand_id
1 'polypeptide(L)' 'MDDEQKAERTRELARQIWEAEGRPDGHSARHWHMAERLVAAEVEAAQYDQEASR' A
#
# COMPACT_ATOMS: atom_id res chain seq x y z
N MET A 1 -14.29 2.92 8.50
CA MET A 1 -14.23 3.31 7.08
C MET A 1 -12.79 3.20 6.53
N ASP A 2 -11.80 2.91 7.38
CA ASP A 2 -10.39 2.89 6.99
C ASP A 2 -9.98 1.62 6.23
N ASP A 3 -10.67 0.49 6.44
CA ASP A 3 -10.30 -0.79 5.81
C ASP A 3 -10.53 -0.78 4.29
N GLU A 4 -11.60 -0.14 3.82
CA GLU A 4 -11.87 0.00 2.38
C GLU A 4 -10.85 0.92 1.70
N GLN A 5 -10.52 2.04 2.35
CA GLN A 5 -9.47 2.95 1.87
C GLN A 5 -8.10 2.28 1.80
N LYS A 6 -7.76 1.46 2.80
CA LYS A 6 -6.53 0.64 2.79
C LYS A 6 -6.53 -0.37 1.66
N ALA A 7 -7.64 -1.04 1.40
CA ALA A 7 -7.76 -2.01 0.32
C ALA A 7 -7.63 -1.35 -1.06
N GLU A 8 -8.27 -0.21 -1.28
CA GLU A 8 -8.14 0.58 -2.52
C GLU A 8 -6.70 1.05 -2.73
N ARG A 9 -6.07 1.59 -1.68
CA ARG A 9 -4.68 2.04 -1.73
C ARG A 9 -3.71 0.90 -2.01
N THR A 10 -3.96 -0.27 -1.42
CA THR A 10 -3.15 -1.48 -1.63
C THR A 10 -3.22 -1.93 -3.08
N ARG A 11 -4.43 -1.97 -3.66
CA ARG A 11 -4.63 -2.34 -5.07
C ARG A 11 -3.92 -1.36 -6.01
N GLU A 12 -4.00 -0.07 -5.72
CA GLU A 12 -3.34 0.94 -6.54
C GLU A 12 -1.81 0.84 -6.45
N LEU A 13 -1.24 0.70 -5.25
CA LEU A 13 0.19 0.50 -5.06
C LEU A 13 0.68 -0.78 -5.73
N ALA A 14 -0.04 -1.89 -5.61
CA ALA A 14 0.32 -3.14 -6.26
C ALA A 14 0.39 -2.99 -7.79
N ARG A 15 -0.56 -2.24 -8.38
CA ARG A 15 -0.54 -1.90 -9.81
C ARG A 15 0.65 -1.01 -10.18
N GLN A 16 0.93 0.04 -9.39
CA GLN A 16 2.05 0.94 -9.64
C GLN A 16 3.40 0.21 -9.60
N ILE A 17 3.58 -0.67 -8.61
CA ILE A 17 4.77 -1.53 -8.48
C ILE A 17 4.89 -2.43 -9.70
N TRP A 18 3.80 -3.10 -10.10
CA TRP A 18 3.79 -3.99 -11.26
C TRP A 18 4.13 -3.26 -12.56
N GLU A 19 3.58 -2.05 -12.77
CA GLU A 19 3.90 -1.20 -13.92
C GLU A 19 5.37 -0.73 -13.91
N ALA A 20 5.89 -0.33 -12.75
CA ALA A 20 7.28 0.09 -12.59
C ALA A 20 8.28 -1.04 -12.86
N GLU A 21 7.92 -2.29 -12.54
CA GLU A 21 8.73 -3.47 -12.83
C GLU A 21 8.60 -3.99 -14.27
N GLY A 22 7.85 -3.30 -15.13
CA GLY A 22 7.69 -3.69 -16.54
C GLY A 22 6.66 -4.79 -16.77
N ARG A 23 5.69 -4.93 -15.86
CA ARG A 23 4.56 -5.85 -15.94
C ARG A 23 4.96 -7.33 -16.01
N PRO A 24 5.79 -7.84 -15.09
CA PRO A 24 6.20 -9.23 -15.12
C PRO A 24 5.02 -10.14 -14.73
N ASP A 25 4.87 -11.24 -15.46
CA ASP A 25 3.86 -12.26 -15.17
C ASP A 25 4.24 -13.10 -13.94
N GLY A 26 3.24 -13.59 -13.20
CA GLY A 26 3.46 -14.53 -12.09
C GLY A 26 3.95 -13.90 -10.77
N HIS A 27 4.16 -12.58 -10.71
CA HIS A 27 4.64 -11.89 -9.51
C HIS A 27 3.57 -11.12 -8.73
N SER A 28 2.30 -11.19 -9.14
CA SER A 28 1.20 -10.39 -8.57
C SER A 28 1.09 -10.50 -7.04
N ALA A 29 1.31 -11.70 -6.46
CA ALA A 29 1.27 -11.89 -5.01
C ALA A 29 2.43 -11.17 -4.29
N ARG A 30 3.63 -11.14 -4.91
CA ARG A 30 4.79 -10.42 -4.37
C ARG A 30 4.54 -8.91 -4.38
N HIS A 31 3.97 -8.39 -5.47
CA HIS A 31 3.61 -6.98 -5.58
C HIS A 31 2.51 -6.59 -4.59
N TRP A 32 1.51 -7.46 -4.42
CA TRP A 32 0.44 -7.26 -3.45
C TRP A 32 0.98 -7.18 -2.01
N HIS A 33 1.79 -8.14 -1.58
CA HIS A 33 2.41 -8.10 -0.25
C HIS A 33 3.32 -6.88 -0.04
N MET A 34 4.03 -6.44 -1.08
CA MET A 34 4.82 -5.22 -0.99
C MET A 34 3.93 -3.98 -0.83
N ALA A 35 2.83 -3.91 -1.57
CA ALA A 35 1.84 -2.85 -1.45
C ALA A 35 1.19 -2.83 -0.06
N GLU A 36 0.78 -3.98 0.48
CA GLU A 36 0.19 -4.09 1.82
C GLU A 36 1.11 -3.52 2.89
N ARG A 37 2.41 -3.83 2.82
CA ARG A 37 3.41 -3.31 3.76
C ARG A 37 3.59 -1.80 3.65
N LEU A 38 3.56 -1.25 2.43
CA LEU A 38 3.66 0.19 2.21
C LEU A 38 2.42 0.92 2.75
N VAL A 39 1.22 0.39 2.50
CA VAL A 39 -0.03 0.97 3.04
C VAL A 39 -0.07 0.90 4.55
N ALA A 40 0.36 -0.21 5.15
CA ALA A 40 0.45 -0.32 6.60
C ALA A 40 1.36 0.77 7.19
N ALA A 41 2.54 0.99 6.58
CA ALA A 41 3.45 2.05 6.99
C ALA A 41 2.89 3.47 6.77
N GLU A 42 2.19 3.73 5.65
CA GLU A 42 1.50 5.01 5.40
C GLU A 42 0.44 5.29 6.49
N VAL A 43 -0.33 4.28 6.88
CA VAL A 43 -1.35 4.39 7.93
C VAL A 43 -0.71 4.63 9.29
N GLU A 44 0.31 3.87 9.66
CA GLU A 44 1.02 4.05 10.92
C GLU A 44 1.66 5.45 11.02
N ALA A 45 2.28 5.93 9.93
CA ALA A 45 2.86 7.27 9.88
C ALA A 45 1.78 8.36 10.03
N ALA A 46 0.65 8.22 9.33
CA ALA A 46 -0.47 9.16 9.44
C ALA A 46 -1.07 9.18 10.87
N GLN A 47 -1.11 8.03 11.54
CA GLN A 47 -1.55 7.94 12.94
C GLN A 47 -0.56 8.61 13.90
N TYR A 48 0.74 8.38 13.70
CA TYR A 48 1.78 9.02 14.49
C TYR A 48 1.78 10.55 14.34
N ASP A 49 1.64 11.05 13.11
CA ASP A 49 1.57 12.49 12.84
C ASP A 49 0.33 13.14 13.48
N GLN A 50 -0.81 12.43 13.51
CA GLN A 50 -2.01 12.88 14.22
C GLN A 50 -1.81 12.92 15.74
N GLU A 51 -1.13 11.93 16.32
CA GLU A 51 -0.84 11.88 17.75
C GLU A 51 0.16 12.97 18.16
N ALA A 52 1.21 13.19 17.37
CA ALA A 52 2.21 14.22 17.63
C ALA A 52 1.65 15.66 17.52
N SER A 53 0.54 15.84 16.81
CA SER A 53 -0.14 17.13 16.63
C SER A 53 -1.25 17.40 17.66
N ARG A 54 -1.45 16.50 18.62
CA ARG A 54 -2.49 16.58 19.66
C ARG A 54 -1.98 17.16 20.97
#